data_AF-A0A915C6L4-F1
#
_entry.id   AF-A0A915C6L4-F1
#
_cell.length_a   1.000
_cell.length_b   1.000
_cell.length_c   1.000
_cell.angle_alpha   90.00
_cell.angle_beta   90.00
_cell.angle_gamma   90.00
#
_symmetry.space_group_name_H-M   'P 1'
#
loop_
_entity.id
_entity.type
_entity.pdbx_description
1 polymer ?
#
loop_
_entity_poly.entity_id
_entity_poly.type
_entity_poly.pdbx_seq_one_letter_code
_entity_poly.pdbx_strand_id
1 'polypeptide(L)'
;MLGSEGVAAIFVRSFFPKWYETLCVWLEAPGVVMEEVAMWYNEWKGRFPIEISSLHVVREQLMRALLAMNEAQQGLRVNRQPAPPPPPVPAMPLIPGAPLPPRAPPPSLSHLSFKDVVEMRAREAGIVYAPQGNKFYDGKRVFTFGRMSIYLDRNVIFAFNVETQQWAPIALDHLLSIC
;
A
#
# COMPACT_ATOMS: atom_id res chain seq x y z
N MET A 1 -6.26 -32.23 -18.38
CA MET A 1 -7.21 -31.10 -18.27
C MET A 1 -6.47 -29.94 -17.63
N LEU A 2 -6.51 -28.73 -18.22
CA LEU A 2 -5.86 -27.58 -17.60
C LEU A 2 -6.53 -27.30 -16.25
N GLY A 3 -5.78 -27.36 -15.16
CA GLY A 3 -6.25 -26.96 -13.84
C GLY A 3 -6.56 -25.46 -13.78
N SER A 4 -7.30 -25.02 -12.77
CA SER A 4 -7.66 -23.62 -12.52
C SER A 4 -6.43 -22.68 -12.53
N GLU A 5 -5.28 -23.15 -12.06
CA GLU A 5 -4.00 -22.42 -12.11
C GLU A 5 -3.48 -22.21 -13.54
N GLY A 6 -3.61 -23.22 -14.41
CA GLY A 6 -3.20 -23.14 -15.82
C GLY A 6 -4.09 -22.18 -16.61
N VAL A 7 -5.39 -22.18 -16.33
CA VAL A 7 -6.35 -21.23 -16.91
C VAL A 7 -6.04 -19.80 -16.43
N ALA A 8 -5.74 -19.62 -15.15
CA ALA A 8 -5.35 -18.32 -14.60
C ALA A 8 -4.05 -17.80 -15.20
N ALA A 9 -3.04 -18.66 -15.41
CA ALA A 9 -1.79 -18.28 -16.06
C ALA A 9 -2.01 -17.77 -17.50
N ILE A 10 -2.96 -18.36 -18.24
CA ILE A 10 -3.35 -17.89 -19.58
C ILE A 10 -4.02 -16.51 -19.49
N PHE A 11 -4.95 -16.32 -18.55
CA PHE A 11 -5.57 -15.01 -18.33
C PHE A 11 -4.54 -13.93 -18.00
N VAL A 12 -3.60 -14.22 -17.09
CA VAL A 12 -2.55 -13.27 -16.70
C VAL A 12 -1.62 -12.91 -17.86
N ARG A 13 -1.28 -13.88 -18.72
CA ARG A 13 -0.35 -13.65 -19.83
C ARG A 13 -0.99 -13.02 -21.06
N SER A 14 -2.28 -13.28 -21.31
CA SER A 14 -2.91 -12.94 -22.60
C SER A 14 -4.11 -12.00 -22.50
N PHE A 15 -4.85 -12.04 -21.40
CA PHE A 15 -6.07 -11.25 -21.22
C PHE A 15 -5.82 -9.98 -20.40
N PHE A 16 -5.28 -10.12 -19.18
CA PHE A 16 -5.10 -9.00 -18.25
C PHE A 16 -4.24 -7.84 -18.78
N PRO A 17 -3.17 -8.06 -19.57
CA PRO A 17 -2.40 -6.95 -20.13
C PRO A 17 -3.24 -6.06 -21.05
N LYS A 18 -4.04 -6.66 -21.94
CA LYS A 18 -4.92 -5.93 -22.87
C LYS A 18 -6.10 -5.29 -22.16
N TRP A 19 -6.67 -6.01 -21.19
CA TRP A 19 -7.78 -5.53 -20.38
C TRP A 19 -7.38 -4.32 -19.54
N TYR A 20 -6.21 -4.38 -18.88
CA TYR A 20 -5.67 -3.27 -18.10
C TYR A 20 -5.27 -2.08 -18.97
N GLU A 21 -4.70 -2.31 -20.15
CA GLU A 21 -4.39 -1.24 -21.10
C GLU A 21 -5.66 -0.50 -21.54
N THR A 22 -6.74 -1.24 -21.85
CA THR A 22 -8.04 -0.65 -22.19
C THR A 22 -8.58 0.21 -21.05
N LEU A 23 -8.43 -0.25 -19.80
CA LEU A 23 -8.81 0.51 -18.62
C LEU A 23 -8.00 1.81 -18.49
N CYS A 24 -6.67 1.75 -18.63
CA CYS A 24 -5.82 2.96 -18.60
C CYS A 24 -6.23 3.98 -19.67
N VAL A 25 -6.36 3.54 -20.92
CA VAL A 25 -6.77 4.41 -22.04
C VAL A 25 -8.12 5.06 -21.77
N TRP A 26 -9.06 4.32 -21.19
CA TRP A 26 -10.38 4.84 -20.84
C TRP A 26 -10.32 5.84 -19.68
N LEU A 27 -9.52 5.57 -18.64
CA LEU A 27 -9.28 6.49 -17.51
C LEU A 27 -8.59 7.79 -17.94
N GLU A 28 -7.79 7.75 -19.01
CA GLU A 28 -7.10 8.90 -19.58
C GLU A 28 -7.99 9.71 -20.56
N ALA A 29 -9.16 9.19 -20.93
CA ALA A 29 -10.06 9.84 -21.89
C ALA A 29 -10.67 11.14 -21.33
N PRO A 30 -10.74 12.21 -22.16
CA PRO A 30 -11.36 13.46 -21.74
C PRO A 30 -12.86 13.26 -21.52
N GLY A 31 -13.34 13.55 -20.30
CA GLY A 31 -14.75 13.36 -19.93
C GLY A 31 -15.10 11.93 -19.48
N VAL A 32 -14.11 11.13 -19.05
CA VAL A 32 -14.35 9.79 -18.50
C VAL A 32 -15.36 9.83 -17.34
N VAL A 33 -16.38 8.98 -17.42
CA VAL A 33 -17.37 8.80 -16.37
C VAL A 33 -16.94 7.62 -15.51
N MET A 34 -16.44 7.94 -14.31
CA MET A 34 -15.91 6.93 -13.38
C MET A 34 -16.93 5.88 -12.97
N GLU A 35 -18.22 6.23 -12.96
CA GLU A 35 -19.31 5.30 -12.69
C GLU A 35 -19.44 4.21 -13.78
N GLU A 36 -19.27 4.58 -15.05
CA GLU A 36 -19.24 3.62 -16.16
C GLU A 36 -18.03 2.69 -16.07
N VAL A 37 -16.86 3.24 -15.71
CA VAL A 37 -15.64 2.44 -15.50
C VAL A 37 -15.81 1.46 -14.33
N ALA A 38 -16.46 1.90 -13.24
CA ALA A 38 -16.77 1.06 -12.10
C ALA A 38 -17.76 -0.06 -12.43
N MET A 39 -18.81 0.25 -13.21
CA MET A 39 -19.76 -0.77 -13.68
C MET A 39 -19.07 -1.81 -14.57
N TRP A 40 -18.26 -1.36 -15.52
CA TRP A 40 -17.50 -2.25 -16.40
C TRP A 40 -16.53 -3.15 -15.62
N TYR A 41 -15.81 -2.59 -14.64
CA TYR A 41 -14.93 -3.37 -13.78
C TYR A 41 -15.70 -4.45 -13.00
N ASN A 42 -16.87 -4.12 -12.43
CA ASN A 42 -17.67 -5.07 -11.67
C ASN A 42 -18.27 -6.16 -12.56
N GLU A 43 -18.72 -5.82 -13.77
CA GLU A 43 -19.16 -6.78 -14.80
C GLU A 43 -18.04 -7.78 -15.10
N TRP A 44 -16.83 -7.30 -15.41
CA TRP A 44 -15.69 -8.19 -15.68
C TRP A 44 -15.29 -9.02 -14.46
N LYS A 45 -15.29 -8.43 -13.27
CA LYS A 45 -15.00 -9.14 -12.01
C LYS A 45 -16.00 -10.29 -11.78
N GLY A 46 -17.28 -10.07 -12.07
CA GLY A 46 -18.35 -11.07 -11.95
C GLY A 46 -18.30 -12.18 -13.00
N ARG A 47 -17.64 -11.94 -14.14
CA ARG A 47 -17.45 -12.96 -15.20
C ARG A 47 -16.40 -14.01 -14.85
N PHE A 48 -15.52 -13.76 -13.88
CA PHE A 48 -14.52 -14.73 -13.46
C PHE A 48 -15.11 -15.76 -12.50
N PRO A 49 -14.92 -17.07 -12.75
CA PRO A 49 -15.26 -18.12 -11.80
C PRO A 49 -14.54 -17.91 -10.46
N ILE A 50 -15.21 -18.27 -9.35
CA ILE A 50 -14.68 -18.03 -7.99
C ILE A 50 -13.34 -18.75 -7.76
N GLU A 51 -13.15 -19.91 -8.39
CA GLU A 51 -11.92 -20.68 -8.33
C GLU A 51 -10.74 -19.95 -8.97
N ILE A 52 -10.99 -19.16 -10.02
CA ILE A 52 -9.97 -18.38 -10.72
C ILE A 52 -9.76 -17.03 -10.00
N SER A 53 -10.83 -16.39 -9.55
CA SER A 53 -10.75 -15.10 -8.85
C SER A 53 -10.14 -15.22 -7.45
N SER A 54 -10.20 -16.40 -6.81
CA SER A 54 -9.54 -16.67 -5.52
C SER A 54 -8.02 -16.76 -5.65
N LEU A 55 -7.48 -17.06 -6.84
CA LEU A 55 -6.05 -17.19 -7.06
C LEU A 55 -5.34 -15.86 -6.85
N HIS A 56 -4.19 -15.90 -6.16
CA HIS A 56 -3.41 -14.70 -5.84
C HIS A 56 -3.04 -13.90 -7.09
N VAL A 57 -2.63 -14.59 -8.16
CA VAL A 57 -2.21 -13.94 -9.41
C VAL A 57 -3.33 -13.14 -10.06
N VAL A 58 -4.59 -13.60 -9.98
CA VAL A 58 -5.76 -12.91 -10.54
C VAL A 58 -6.20 -11.76 -9.62
N ARG A 59 -6.19 -11.99 -8.30
CA ARG A 59 -6.48 -10.93 -7.32
C ARG A 59 -5.53 -9.76 -7.46
N GLU A 60 -4.25 -10.00 -7.70
CA GLU A 60 -3.26 -8.95 -7.89
C GLU A 60 -3.58 -8.08 -9.12
N GLN A 61 -4.00 -8.68 -10.24
CA GLN A 61 -4.40 -7.93 -11.44
C GLN A 61 -5.64 -7.06 -11.20
N LEU A 62 -6.66 -7.62 -10.53
CA LEU A 62 -7.87 -6.88 -10.17
C LEU A 62 -7.58 -5.73 -9.19
N MET A 63 -6.71 -5.97 -8.21
CA MET A 63 -6.29 -4.95 -7.25
C MET A 63 -5.49 -3.82 -7.93
N ARG A 64 -4.64 -4.16 -8.90
CA ARG A 64 -3.91 -3.18 -9.71
C ARG A 64 -4.85 -2.28 -10.51
N ALA A 65 -5.88 -2.84 -11.12
CA ALA A 65 -6.91 -2.05 -11.82
C ALA A 65 -7.69 -1.12 -10.89
N LEU A 66 -8.09 -1.60 -9.71
CA LEU A 66 -8.74 -0.79 -8.68
C LEU A 66 -7.88 0.38 -8.22
N LEU A 67 -6.56 0.17 -8.07
CA LEU A 67 -5.62 1.22 -7.72
C LEU A 67 -5.58 2.30 -8.81
N ALA A 68 -5.45 1.90 -10.08
CA ALA A 68 -5.43 2.82 -11.21
C ALA A 68 -6.72 3.66 -11.32
N MET A 69 -7.88 3.05 -11.07
CA MET A 69 -9.15 3.76 -11.03
C MET A 69 -9.19 4.80 -9.90
N ASN A 70 -8.72 4.45 -8.69
CA ASN A 70 -8.64 5.38 -7.56
C ASN A 70 -7.67 6.54 -7.82
N GLU A 71 -6.54 6.28 -8.47
CA GLU A 71 -5.57 7.32 -8.84
C GLU A 71 -6.18 8.30 -9.85
N ALA A 72 -6.86 7.76 -10.88
CA ALA A 72 -7.53 8.57 -11.88
C ALA A 72 -8.71 9.38 -11.30
N GLN A 73 -9.44 8.84 -10.33
CA GLN A 73 -10.49 9.56 -9.58
C GLN A 73 -9.96 10.73 -8.78
N GLN A 74 -8.75 10.62 -8.24
CA GLN A 74 -8.09 11.69 -7.48
C GLN A 74 -7.48 12.77 -8.41
N GLY A 75 -7.62 12.64 -9.73
CA GLY A 75 -7.08 13.59 -10.69
C GLY A 75 -5.55 13.61 -10.75
N LEU A 76 -4.87 12.67 -10.07
CA LEU A 76 -3.45 12.44 -10.26
C LEU A 76 -3.30 11.80 -11.64
N ARG A 77 -3.03 12.65 -12.63
CA ARG A 77 -2.52 12.24 -13.94
C ARG A 77 -1.49 11.15 -13.68
N VAL A 78 -1.75 9.95 -14.22
CA VAL A 78 -0.87 8.79 -14.17
C VAL A 78 0.48 9.25 -14.70
N ASN A 79 1.34 9.69 -13.78
CA ASN A 79 2.62 10.24 -14.10
C ASN A 79 3.51 9.05 -14.44
N ARG A 80 3.45 8.61 -15.69
CA ARG A 80 4.50 7.81 -16.34
C ARG A 80 5.78 8.64 -16.54
N GLN A 81 6.12 9.48 -15.57
CA GLN A 81 7.36 10.24 -15.55
C GLN A 81 8.07 9.90 -14.24
N PRO A 82 9.35 9.51 -14.28
CA PRO A 82 10.20 9.63 -13.10
C PRO A 82 9.97 11.02 -12.52
N ALA A 83 9.78 11.13 -11.20
CA ALA A 83 9.60 12.42 -10.54
C ALA A 83 10.65 13.40 -11.09
N PRO A 84 10.27 14.57 -11.63
CA PRO A 84 11.26 15.55 -12.03
C PRO A 84 12.15 15.84 -10.80
N PRO A 85 13.47 15.95 -10.97
CA PRO A 85 14.34 16.29 -9.86
C PRO A 85 13.82 17.57 -9.22
N PRO A 86 13.83 17.68 -7.87
CA PRO A 86 13.39 18.90 -7.21
C PRO A 86 14.18 20.08 -7.80
N PRO A 87 13.52 21.24 -8.04
CA PRO A 87 14.23 22.43 -8.47
C PRO A 87 15.35 22.72 -7.45
N PRO A 88 16.54 23.15 -7.90
CA PRO A 88 17.61 23.52 -6.98
C PRO A 88 17.07 24.60 -6.06
N VAL A 89 16.95 24.27 -4.77
CA VAL A 89 16.61 25.24 -3.73
C VAL A 89 17.64 26.37 -3.79
N PRO A 90 17.23 27.63 -3.96
CA PRO A 90 18.16 28.75 -3.77
C PRO A 90 18.63 28.67 -2.33
N ALA A 91 19.95 28.56 -2.12
CA ALA A 91 20.53 28.62 -0.79
C ALA A 91 20.24 30.02 -0.21
N MET A 92 19.21 30.11 0.64
CA MET A 92 18.95 31.34 1.40
C MET A 92 20.04 31.50 2.46
N PRO A 93 20.50 32.73 2.74
CA PRO A 93 21.49 32.97 3.79
C PRO A 93 20.87 32.58 5.14
N LEU A 94 21.53 31.69 5.85
CA LEU A 94 21.15 31.27 7.20
C LEU A 94 21.39 32.44 8.15
N ILE A 95 20.36 33.23 8.46
CA ILE A 95 20.39 34.18 9.58
C ILE A 95 20.17 33.41 10.89
N PRO A 96 21.13 33.40 11.84
CA PRO A 96 20.95 32.75 13.12
C PRO A 96 20.16 33.67 14.06
N GLY A 97 19.02 33.20 14.58
CA GLY A 97 18.43 33.78 15.80
C GLY A 97 17.01 34.35 15.69
N ALA A 98 16.04 33.60 15.17
CA ALA A 98 14.62 33.89 15.39
C ALA A 98 13.92 32.72 16.13
N PRO A 99 12.99 32.99 17.07
CA PRO A 99 12.28 31.94 17.81
C PRO A 99 11.39 31.14 16.86
N LEU A 100 11.40 29.81 17.00
CA LEU A 100 10.52 28.93 16.22
C LEU A 100 9.04 29.28 16.51
N PRO A 101 8.20 29.55 15.49
CA PRO A 101 6.75 29.64 15.69
C PRO A 101 6.19 28.25 16.04
N PRO A 102 5.06 28.17 16.77
CA PRO A 102 4.48 26.92 17.20
C PRO A 102 4.14 26.04 15.99
N ARG A 103 4.61 24.79 16.05
CA ARG A 103 4.41 23.74 15.05
C ARG A 103 2.94 23.69 14.62
N ALA A 104 2.68 23.99 13.35
CA ALA A 104 1.36 23.86 12.74
C ALA A 104 0.78 22.43 12.95
N PRO A 105 -0.55 22.28 13.08
CA PRO A 105 -1.18 20.99 13.33
C PRO A 105 -0.95 20.02 12.14
N PRO A 106 -0.91 18.70 12.39
CA PRO A 106 -0.62 17.71 11.37
C PRO A 106 -1.71 17.68 10.26
N PRO A 107 -1.35 17.26 9.03
CA PRO A 107 -2.28 17.16 7.92
C PRO A 107 -3.41 16.16 8.20
N SER A 108 -4.60 16.53 7.72
CA SER A 108 -5.89 15.92 7.95
C SER A 108 -6.01 14.45 7.52
N LEU A 109 -6.71 13.71 8.39
CA LEU A 109 -7.15 12.31 8.29
C LEU A 109 -7.99 12.03 7.03
N SER A 110 -7.45 11.36 6.01
CA SER A 110 -8.28 10.87 4.90
C SER A 110 -7.91 9.53 4.29
N HIS A 111 -6.94 8.80 4.84
CA HIS A 111 -6.80 7.33 4.71
C HIS A 111 -5.64 6.92 5.62
N LEU A 112 -5.93 6.59 6.89
CA LEU A 112 -4.92 5.99 7.75
C LEU A 112 -4.60 4.61 7.17
N SER A 113 -3.39 4.42 6.65
CA SER A 113 -2.94 3.08 6.30
C SER A 113 -2.77 2.26 7.58
N PHE A 114 -2.79 0.94 7.48
CA PHE A 114 -2.59 0.08 8.65
C PHE A 114 -1.30 0.41 9.41
N LYS A 115 -0.25 0.81 8.70
CA LYS A 115 0.98 1.33 9.27
C LYS A 115 0.76 2.57 10.15
N ASP A 116 -0.06 3.52 9.72
CA ASP A 116 -0.36 4.75 10.47
C ASP A 116 -1.15 4.44 11.75
N VAL A 117 -2.03 3.45 11.71
CA VAL A 117 -2.74 2.97 12.91
C VAL A 117 -1.77 2.36 13.91
N VAL A 118 -0.85 1.50 13.45
CA VAL A 118 0.17 0.89 14.32
C VAL A 118 1.08 1.96 14.94
N GLU A 119 1.52 2.94 14.14
CA GLU A 119 2.36 4.04 14.60
C GLU A 119 1.64 4.97 15.59
N MET A 120 0.37 5.28 15.32
CA MET A 120 -0.47 6.08 16.21
C MET A 120 -0.64 5.38 17.56
N ARG A 121 -0.99 4.09 17.56
CA ARG A 121 -1.19 3.31 18.79
C ARG A 121 0.11 3.11 19.57
N ALA A 122 1.23 2.89 18.89
CA ALA A 122 2.54 2.86 19.53
C ALA A 122 2.84 4.18 20.26
N ARG A 123 2.61 5.31 19.58
CA ARG A 123 2.83 6.64 20.14
C ARG A 123 1.92 6.94 21.33
N GLU A 124 0.65 6.52 21.28
CA GLU A 124 -0.28 6.66 22.41
C GLU A 124 0.17 5.86 23.65
N ALA A 125 0.74 4.68 23.44
CA ALA A 125 1.31 3.87 24.51
C ALA A 125 2.73 4.29 24.94
N GLY A 126 3.31 5.32 24.30
CA GLY A 126 4.70 5.74 24.56
C GLY A 126 5.77 4.79 24.03
N ILE A 127 5.42 3.92 23.08
CA ILE A 127 6.28 2.91 22.50
C ILE A 127 6.97 3.46 21.25
N VAL A 128 8.27 3.20 21.13
CA VAL A 128 9.08 3.61 19.97
C VAL A 128 8.72 2.74 18.77
N TYR A 129 8.20 3.35 17.71
CA TYR A 129 8.02 2.73 16.40
C TYR A 129 9.02 3.31 15.40
N ALA A 130 9.99 2.51 14.95
CA ALA A 130 11.04 2.96 14.03
C ALA A 130 11.42 1.88 13.01
N PRO A 131 11.71 2.22 11.73
CA PRO A 131 12.18 1.25 10.76
C PRO A 131 13.59 0.74 11.13
N GLN A 132 13.79 -0.57 11.13
CA GLN A 132 15.09 -1.16 11.43
C GLN A 132 15.91 -1.20 10.14
N GLY A 133 16.70 -0.16 9.89
CA GLY A 133 17.35 0.13 8.60
C GLY A 133 18.25 -0.97 8.00
N ASN A 134 18.54 -2.04 8.75
CA ASN A 134 19.38 -3.17 8.32
C ASN A 134 18.72 -4.55 8.44
N LYS A 135 17.39 -4.62 8.68
CA LYS A 135 16.66 -5.90 8.74
C LYS A 135 15.49 -5.94 7.78
N PHE A 136 15.54 -6.90 6.88
CA PHE A 136 14.44 -7.30 6.02
C PHE A 136 14.16 -8.78 6.26
N TYR A 137 12.90 -9.15 6.41
CA TYR A 137 12.48 -10.54 6.54
C TYR A 137 11.54 -10.86 5.39
N ASP A 138 11.88 -11.88 4.58
CA ASP A 138 11.08 -12.29 3.42
C ASP A 138 10.83 -11.14 2.40
N GLY A 139 11.82 -10.25 2.22
CA GLY A 139 11.69 -9.06 1.38
C GLY A 139 10.85 -7.93 1.99
N LYS A 140 10.29 -8.11 3.19
CA LYS A 140 9.49 -7.13 3.92
C LYS A 140 10.35 -6.37 4.92
N ARG A 141 10.05 -5.08 5.10
CA ARG A 141 10.74 -4.22 6.07
C ARG A 141 10.38 -4.64 7.49
N VAL A 142 11.39 -4.84 8.32
CA VAL A 142 11.21 -5.03 9.76
C VAL A 142 11.24 -3.66 10.45
N PHE A 143 10.29 -3.47 11.35
CA PHE A 143 10.14 -2.30 12.20
C PHE A 143 10.43 -2.69 13.64
N THR A 144 11.03 -1.78 14.39
CA THR A 144 11.18 -1.90 15.83
C THR A 144 9.94 -1.33 16.49
N PHE A 145 9.35 -2.10 17.39
CA PHE A 145 8.22 -1.71 18.24
C PHE A 145 8.64 -1.89 19.70
N GLY A 146 9.08 -0.79 20.32
CA GLY A 146 9.65 -0.79 21.66
C GLY A 146 10.92 -1.64 21.73
N ARG A 147 10.80 -2.82 22.35
CA ARG A 147 11.90 -3.79 22.50
C ARG A 147 11.77 -4.98 21.53
N MET A 148 10.69 -5.05 20.76
CA MET A 148 10.39 -6.16 19.87
C MET A 148 10.61 -5.77 18.41
N SER A 149 10.99 -6.74 17.59
CA SER A 149 11.04 -6.57 16.13
C SER A 149 9.73 -7.08 15.54
N ILE A 150 9.09 -6.27 14.70
CA ILE A 150 7.83 -6.62 14.03
C ILE A 150 7.93 -6.40 12.52
N TYR A 151 7.16 -7.13 11.72
CA TYR A 151 6.89 -6.75 10.33
C TYR A 151 5.38 -6.71 10.08
N LEU A 152 4.98 -6.01 9.03
CA LEU A 152 3.57 -5.87 8.66
C LEU A 152 3.34 -6.59 7.33
N ASP A 153 2.33 -7.45 7.28
CA ASP A 153 1.90 -8.13 6.04
C ASP A 153 0.38 -8.15 5.95
N ARG A 154 -0.19 -7.67 4.84
CA ARG A 154 -1.64 -7.73 4.55
C ARG A 154 -2.53 -7.36 5.75
N ASN A 155 -2.20 -6.30 6.48
CA ASN A 155 -2.90 -5.84 7.70
C ASN A 155 -2.79 -6.76 8.93
N VAL A 156 -1.76 -7.60 8.99
CA VAL A 156 -1.40 -8.43 10.14
C VAL A 156 -0.02 -8.01 10.64
N ILE A 157 0.14 -7.92 11.96
CA ILE A 157 1.43 -7.64 12.60
C ILE A 157 2.05 -8.99 12.97
N PHE A 158 3.30 -9.19 12.57
CA PHE A 158 4.08 -10.34 12.98
C PHE A 158 5.21 -9.88 13.89
N ALA A 159 5.25 -10.38 15.12
CA ALA A 159 6.33 -10.12 16.03
C ALA A 159 7.35 -11.26 16.00
N PHE A 160 8.62 -10.90 16.09
CA PHE A 160 9.71 -11.85 16.26
C PHE A 160 9.73 -12.31 17.71
N ASN A 161 9.45 -13.58 17.92
CA ASN A 161 9.56 -14.21 19.23
C ASN A 161 11.00 -14.69 19.41
N VAL A 162 11.70 -14.14 20.41
CA VAL A 162 13.10 -14.47 20.71
C VAL A 162 13.23 -15.88 21.32
N GLU A 163 12.21 -16.34 22.04
CA GLU A 163 12.20 -17.65 22.72
C GLU A 163 12.02 -18.79 21.71
N THR A 164 11.11 -18.63 20.75
CA THR A 164 10.86 -19.64 19.70
C THR A 164 11.66 -19.41 18.42
N GLN A 165 12.37 -18.29 18.30
CA GLN A 165 13.07 -17.85 17.08
C GLN A 165 12.16 -17.82 15.84
N GLN A 166 10.86 -17.58 16.03
CA GLN A 166 9.85 -17.63 14.98
C GLN A 166 9.06 -16.33 14.93
N TRP A 167 8.53 -16.02 13.74
CA TRP A 167 7.61 -14.91 13.55
C TRP A 167 6.19 -15.39 13.76
N ALA A 168 5.51 -14.85 14.77
CA ALA A 168 4.14 -15.20 15.08
C ALA A 168 3.21 -14.00 14.81
N PRO A 169 2.01 -14.23 14.24
CA PRO A 169 1.02 -13.18 14.12
C PRO A 169 0.57 -12.74 15.51
N ILE A 170 0.54 -11.44 15.74
CA ILE A 170 0.17 -10.83 17.00
C ILE A 170 -0.85 -9.71 16.77
N ALA A 171 -1.84 -9.62 17.64
CA ALA A 171 -2.78 -8.50 17.64
C ALA A 171 -2.09 -7.23 18.12
N LEU A 172 -2.46 -6.07 17.56
CA LEU A 172 -1.92 -4.78 17.98
C LEU A 172 -2.13 -4.55 19.48
N ASP A 173 -3.32 -4.86 19.99
CA ASP A 173 -3.67 -4.74 21.42
C ASP A 173 -2.75 -5.57 22.32
N HIS A 174 -2.50 -6.82 21.94
CA HIS A 174 -1.59 -7.70 22.66
C HIS A 174 -0.14 -7.18 22.59
N LEU A 175 0.31 -6.69 21.43
CA LEU A 175 1.64 -6.09 21.26
C LEU A 175 1.84 -4.85 22.16
N LEU A 176 0.80 -4.05 22.34
CA LEU A 176 0.82 -2.90 23.26
C LEU A 176 0.89 -3.35 24.72
N SER A 177 0.20 -4.44 25.08
CA SER A 177 0.20 -4.95 26.46
C SER A 177 1.52 -5.60 26.88
N ILE A 178 2.31 -6.12 25.94
CA ILE A 178 3.57 -6.83 26.23
C ILE A 178 4.82 -5.95 26.19
N CYS A 179 4.71 -4.66 25.81
CA CYS A 179 5.83 -3.72 25.71
C CYS A 179 5.99 -2.88 26.98
#